data_AF-A0A944HY06-F1
#
_entry.id   AF-A0A944HY06-F1
#
_cell.length_a   1.000
_cell.length_b   1.000
_cell.length_c   1.000
_cell.angle_alpha   90.00
_cell.angle_beta   90.00
_cell.angle_gamma   90.00
#
_symmetry.space_group_name_H-M   'P 1'
#
loop_
_entity.id
_entity.type
_entity.pdbx_description
1 polymer ?
#
loop_
_entity_poly.entity_id
_entity_poly.type
_entity_poly.pdbx_seq_one_letter_code
_entity_poly.pdbx_strand_id
1 'polypeptide(L)'
;MSDAMIRVPAEVRDRLAVVAASRNISVRALMQEVTERMLTAEERQERADRCRDYFAEHFGVEVTDEDSTAMGRKVREFFDQRQAALKFGKDAAA
;
A
#
# COMPACT_ATOMS: atom_id res chain seq x y z
N MET A 1 9.59 19.13 16.08
CA MET A 1 9.77 17.90 15.28
C MET A 1 11.25 17.59 15.27
N SER A 2 11.68 16.53 15.96
CA SER A 2 13.09 16.13 16.02
C SER A 2 13.52 15.57 14.68
N ASP A 3 14.56 16.17 14.09
CA ASP A 3 15.15 15.65 12.87
C ASP A 3 15.99 14.41 13.22
N ALA A 4 15.68 13.26 12.61
CA ALA A 4 16.37 11.99 12.86
C ALA A 4 17.22 11.61 11.66
N MET A 5 18.50 11.33 11.89
CA MET A 5 19.44 10.91 10.85
C MET A 5 19.44 9.38 10.76
N ILE A 6 18.93 8.84 9.66
CA ILE A 6 18.97 7.41 9.35
C ILE A 6 20.16 7.13 8.43
N ARG A 7 21.10 6.27 8.87
CA ARG A 7 22.22 5.85 8.04
C ARG A 7 21.77 4.76 7.08
N VAL A 8 21.88 5.04 5.78
CA VAL A 8 21.53 4.09 4.70
C VAL A 8 22.75 3.85 3.80
N PRO A 9 22.86 2.67 3.17
CA PRO A 9 23.85 2.42 2.14
C PRO A 9 23.71 3.40 0.96
N ALA A 10 24.81 3.65 0.25
CA ALA A 10 24.83 4.60 -0.86
C ALA A 10 23.88 4.17 -1.98
N GLU A 11 23.82 2.87 -2.30
CA GLU A 11 22.91 2.35 -3.32
C GLU A 11 21.44 2.64 -3.02
N VAL A 12 21.04 2.57 -1.75
CA VAL A 12 19.67 2.83 -1.31
C VAL A 12 19.36 4.32 -1.41
N ARG A 13 20.28 5.18 -0.94
CA ARG A 13 20.14 6.64 -1.04
C ARG A 13 19.96 7.09 -2.48
N ASP A 14 20.80 6.58 -3.38
CA ASP A 14 20.79 6.98 -4.78
C ASP A 14 19.51 6.50 -5.47
N ARG A 15 19.04 5.30 -5.14
CA ARG A 15 17.73 4.82 -5.60
C ARG A 15 16.58 5.69 -5.12
N LEU A 16 16.57 6.09 -3.84
CA LEU A 16 15.55 6.98 -3.28
C LEU A 16 15.57 8.35 -3.97
N ALA A 17 16.76 8.90 -4.26
CA ALA A 17 16.90 10.17 -4.97
C ALA A 17 16.29 10.10 -6.38
N VAL A 18 16.53 9.02 -7.12
CA VAL A 18 15.92 8.79 -8.45
C VAL A 18 14.40 8.72 -8.36
N VAL A 19 13.86 8.01 -7.37
CA VAL A 19 12.40 7.90 -7.19
C VAL A 19 11.79 9.26 -6.82
N ALA A 20 12.41 10.00 -5.91
CA ALA A 20 11.95 11.30 -5.48
C ALA A 20 11.96 12.31 -6.65
N ALA A 21 13.03 12.32 -7.46
CA ALA A 21 13.15 13.15 -8.65
C ALA A 21 12.07 12.83 -9.70
N SER A 22 11.73 11.55 -9.91
CA SER A 22 10.65 11.16 -10.84
C SER A 22 9.27 11.69 -10.44
N ARG A 23 9.09 12.01 -9.17
CA ARG A 23 7.84 12.55 -8.59
C ARG A 23 7.94 14.02 -8.27
N ASN A 24 9.07 14.67 -8.57
CA ASN A 24 9.35 16.07 -8.26
C ASN A 24 9.17 16.42 -6.77
N ILE A 25 9.54 15.50 -5.88
CA ILE A 25 9.49 15.68 -4.43
C ILE A 25 10.88 15.45 -3.81
N SER A 26 11.04 15.85 -2.55
CA SER A 26 12.28 15.56 -1.81
C SER A 26 12.31 14.11 -1.31
N VAL A 27 13.51 13.57 -1.06
CA VAL A 27 13.67 12.24 -0.44
C VAL A 27 13.00 12.16 0.92
N ARG A 28 13.03 13.26 1.70
CA ARG A 28 12.30 13.35 2.97
C ARG A 28 10.79 13.24 2.76
N ALA A 29 10.22 13.97 1.81
CA ALA A 29 8.79 13.90 1.49
C ALA A 29 8.39 12.51 0.99
N LEU A 30 9.22 11.88 0.15
CA LEU A 30 9.02 10.49 -0.27
C LEU A 30 8.99 9.53 0.92
N MET A 31 9.93 9.67 1.86
CA MET A 31 9.97 8.82 3.06
C MET A 31 8.76 9.05 3.96
N GLN A 32 8.29 10.29 4.08
CA GLN A 32 7.08 10.61 4.82
C GLN A 32 5.86 9.93 4.18
N GLU A 33 5.66 10.06 2.87
CA GLU A 33 4.57 9.39 2.15
C GLU A 33 4.62 7.87 2.30
N VAL A 34 5.83 7.28 2.24
CA VAL A 34 6.01 5.84 2.41
C VAL A 34 5.60 5.43 3.83
N THR A 35 6.05 6.18 4.83
CA THR A 35 5.73 5.89 6.24
C THR A 35 4.23 6.02 6.50
N GLU A 36 3.58 7.05 5.97
CA GLU A 36 2.12 7.25 6.09
C GLU A 36 1.30 6.11 5.45
N ARG A 37 1.87 5.39 4.47
CA ARG A 37 1.23 4.26 3.80
C ARG A 37 1.57 2.91 4.41
N MET A 38 2.72 2.78 5.06
CA MET A 38 3.20 1.54 5.68
C MET A 38 2.56 1.33 7.06
N LEU A 39 1.24 1.21 7.08
CA LEU A 39 0.49 0.89 8.30
C LEU A 39 0.92 -0.47 8.87
N THR A 40 1.04 -0.54 10.19
CA THR A 40 1.30 -1.80 10.91
C THR A 40 0.11 -2.76 10.79
N ALA A 41 0.28 -4.00 11.25
CA ALA A 41 -0.84 -4.94 11.32
C ALA A 41 -1.97 -4.43 12.23
N GLU A 42 -1.61 -3.83 13.37
CA GLU A 42 -2.52 -3.28 14.36
C GLU A 42 -3.28 -2.06 13.80
N GLU A 43 -2.57 -1.11 13.19
CA GLU A 43 -3.19 0.08 12.58
C GLU A 43 -4.11 -0.27 11.40
N ARG A 44 -3.80 -1.35 10.66
CA ARG A 44 -4.68 -1.87 9.61
C ARG A 44 -5.97 -2.44 10.18
N GLN A 45 -5.88 -3.16 11.31
CA GLN A 45 -7.05 -3.69 11.99
C GLN A 45 -7.94 -2.56 12.52
N GLU A 46 -7.34 -1.60 13.21
CA GLU A 46 -8.05 -0.43 13.73
C GLU A 46 -8.75 0.35 12.60
N ARG A 47 -8.10 0.48 11.44
CA ARG A 47 -8.70 1.09 10.26
C ARG A 47 -9.86 0.27 9.70
N ALA A 48 -9.78 -1.06 9.73
CA ALA A 48 -10.88 -1.93 9.31
C ALA A 48 -12.07 -1.80 10.27
N ASP A 49 -11.82 -1.74 11.58
CA ASP A 49 -12.84 -1.53 12.61
C ASP A 49 -13.56 -0.19 12.39
N ARG A 50 -12.81 0.91 12.26
CA ARG A 50 -13.40 2.23 11.95
C ARG A 50 -14.22 2.23 10.66
N CYS A 51 -13.77 1.51 9.63
CA CYS A 51 -14.53 1.39 8.39
C CYS A 51 -15.82 0.59 8.59
N ARG A 52 -15.80 -0.47 9.40
CA ARG A 52 -17.00 -1.24 9.75
C ARG A 52 -18.01 -0.39 10.50
N ASP A 53 -17.55 0.36 11.50
CA ASP A 53 -18.40 1.28 12.26
C ASP A 53 -19.03 2.34 11.32
N TYR A 54 -18.24 2.91 10.42
CA TYR A 54 -18.72 3.86 9.42
C TYR A 54 -19.76 3.23 8.47
N PHE A 55 -19.56 1.98 8.05
CA PHE A 55 -20.53 1.28 7.19
C PHE A 55 -21.82 0.96 7.94
N ALA A 56 -21.74 0.55 9.20
CA ALA A 56 -22.90 0.31 10.04
C ALA A 56 -23.67 1.62 10.30
N GLU A 57 -22.98 2.70 10.63
CA GLU A 57 -23.58 4.01 10.94
C GLU A 57 -24.22 4.66 9.71
N HIS A 58 -23.54 4.68 8.57
CA HIS A 58 -23.98 5.47 7.41
C HIS A 58 -24.76 4.68 6.38
N PHE A 59 -24.57 3.36 6.29
CA PHE A 59 -25.20 2.53 5.27
C PHE A 59 -26.10 1.44 5.84
N GLY A 60 -26.08 1.23 7.17
CA GLY A 60 -26.87 0.18 7.82
C GLY A 60 -26.44 -1.23 7.40
N VAL A 61 -25.23 -1.38 6.86
CA VAL A 61 -24.67 -2.66 6.42
C VAL A 61 -23.57 -3.05 7.41
N GLU A 62 -23.80 -4.14 8.13
CA GLU A 62 -22.75 -4.77 8.93
C GLU A 62 -21.89 -5.65 8.04
N VAL A 63 -20.62 -5.25 7.88
CA VAL A 63 -19.63 -6.05 7.16
C VAL A 63 -18.97 -7.01 8.13
N THR A 64 -19.24 -8.31 7.96
CA THR A 64 -18.64 -9.34 8.82
C THR A 64 -17.18 -9.61 8.45
N ASP A 65 -16.45 -10.27 9.35
CA ASP A 65 -15.08 -10.75 9.07
C ASP A 65 -15.06 -11.76 7.91
N GLU A 66 -16.12 -12.55 7.78
CA GLU A 66 -16.25 -13.54 6.71
C GLU A 66 -16.43 -12.85 5.35
N ASP A 67 -17.27 -11.82 5.27
CA ASP A 67 -17.46 -11.00 4.07
C ASP A 67 -16.16 -10.31 3.66
N SER A 68 -15.45 -9.75 4.65
CA SER A 68 -14.15 -9.10 4.45
C SER A 68 -13.10 -10.09 3.93
N THR A 69 -13.08 -11.31 4.47
CA THR A 69 -12.16 -12.37 4.04
C THR A 69 -12.49 -12.87 2.65
N ALA A 70 -13.77 -13.07 2.34
CA ALA A 70 -14.24 -13.47 1.01
C ALA A 70 -13.90 -12.41 -0.05
N MET A 71 -14.11 -11.13 0.26
CA MET A 71 -13.70 -10.03 -0.60
C MET A 71 -12.18 -10.00 -0.77
N GLY A 72 -11.42 -10.17 0.32
CA GLY A 72 -9.96 -10.22 0.28
C GLY A 72 -9.40 -11.34 -0.61
N ARG A 73 -10.05 -12.52 -0.66
CA ARG A 73 -9.70 -13.58 -1.61
C ARG A 73 -9.92 -13.15 -3.06
N LYS A 74 -11.10 -12.60 -3.38
CA LYS A 74 -11.42 -12.10 -4.73
C LYS A 74 -10.45 -11.03 -5.21
N VAL A 75 -10.09 -10.09 -4.32
CA VAL A 75 -9.13 -9.02 -4.63
C VAL A 75 -7.75 -9.59 -4.94
N ARG A 76 -7.26 -10.55 -4.15
CA ARG A 76 -5.97 -11.23 -4.43
C ARG A 76 -5.99 -11.96 -5.77
N GLU A 77 -7.03 -12.76 -6.01
CA GLU A 77 -7.21 -13.48 -7.28
C GLU A 77 -7.20 -12.53 -8.49
N PHE A 78 -7.85 -11.37 -8.38
CA PHE A 78 -7.84 -10.35 -9.43
C PHE A 78 -6.43 -9.79 -9.69
N PHE A 79 -5.68 -9.45 -8.64
CA PHE A 79 -4.31 -8.94 -8.79
C PHE A 79 -3.37 -10.00 -9.36
N ASP A 80 -3.50 -11.25 -8.94
CA ASP A 80 -2.71 -12.38 -9.44
C ASP A 80 -2.98 -12.60 -10.94
N GLN A 81 -4.24 -12.57 -11.37
CA GLN A 81 -4.62 -12.67 -12.78
C GLN A 81 -4.05 -11.51 -13.61
N ARG A 82 -4.12 -10.28 -13.09
CA ARG A 82 -3.56 -9.10 -13.76
C ARG A 82 -2.04 -9.18 -13.87
N GLN A 83 -1.36 -9.67 -12.83
CA GLN A 83 0.09 -9.83 -12.84
C GLN A 83 0.53 -10.94 -13.82
N ALA A 84 -0.22 -12.05 -13.88
CA ALA A 84 0.00 -13.10 -14.87
C ALA A 84 -0.19 -12.57 -16.29
N ALA A 85 -1.26 -11.82 -16.56
CA ALA A 85 -1.50 -11.21 -17.88
C ALA A 85 -0.38 -10.25 -18.32
N LEU A 86 0.14 -9.44 -17.39
CA LEU A 86 1.31 -8.57 -17.66
C LEU A 86 2.58 -9.36 -17.96
N LYS A 87 2.76 -10.53 -17.33
CA LYS A 87 3.89 -11.43 -17.58
C LYS A 87 3.78 -12.09 -18.96
N PHE A 88 2.61 -12.64 -19.30
CA PHE A 88 2.37 -13.27 -20.60
C PHE A 88 2.39 -12.25 -21.76
N GLY A 89 1.91 -11.02 -21.55
CA GLY A 89 2.01 -9.95 -22.55
C GLY A 89 3.44 -9.47 -22.81
N LYS A 90 4.34 -9.61 -21.83
CA LYS A 90 5.78 -9.32 -21.99
C LYS A 90 6.49 -10.43 -22.76
N ASP A 91 6.09 -11.68 -22.59
CA ASP A 91 6.66 -12.83 -23.29
C ASP A 91 6.20 -12.93 -24.76
N ALA A 92 5.05 -12.35 -25.12
CA ALA A 92 4.57 -12.26 -26.51
C ALA A 92 5.16 -11.08 -27.31
N ALA A 93 5.85 -10.15 -26.65
CA ALA A 93 6.46 -8.95 -27.25
C ALA A 93 8.00 -9.02 -27.33
N ALA A 94 8.59 -10.19 -27.03
CA ALA A 94 10.02 -10.49 -27.16
C ALA A 94 10.26 -11.43 -28.34
#